data_AF-A0A4S2ALS7-F1
#
_entry.id   AF-A0A4S2ALS7-F1
#
_cell.length_a   1.000
_cell.length_b   1.000
_cell.length_c   1.000
_cell.angle_alpha   90.00
_cell.angle_beta   90.00
_cell.angle_gamma   90.00
#
_symmetry.space_group_name_H-M   'P 1'
#
loop_
_entity.id
_entity.type
_entity.pdbx_description
1 polymer ?
#
loop_
_entity_poly.entity_id
_entity_poly.type
_entity_poly.pdbx_seq_one_letter_code
_entity_poly.pdbx_strand_id
1 'polypeptide(L)'
;MMTVIEKQYMDAVIAMNRRLQSSQPDWEQRRYEIAKDAMCAILGNPAIVDKVTEEGEPAWGAPVAIAKTAVTLAGLLVKELEKQKSDD
;
A
#
# COMPACT_ATOMS: atom_id res chain seq x y z
N MET A 1 1.28 44.10 12.16
CA MET A 1 0.81 43.25 13.28
C MET A 1 -0.41 42.52 12.75
N MET A 2 -0.39 41.18 12.73
CA MET A 2 -1.54 40.39 12.28
C MET A 2 -2.67 40.51 13.32
N THR A 3 -3.89 40.76 12.87
CA THR A 3 -5.06 40.83 13.75
C THR A 3 -5.39 39.47 14.33
N VAL A 4 -6.10 39.45 15.46
CA VAL A 4 -6.53 38.19 16.11
C VAL A 4 -7.40 37.34 15.18
N ILE A 5 -8.24 38.00 14.37
CA ILE A 5 -9.12 37.34 13.40
C ILE A 5 -8.31 36.68 12.28
N GLU A 6 -7.33 37.39 11.71
CA GLU A 6 -6.45 36.83 10.67
C GLU A 6 -5.66 35.62 11.16
N LYS A 7 -5.18 35.67 12.41
CA LYS A 7 -4.48 34.54 13.03
C LYS A 7 -5.39 33.32 13.18
N GLN A 8 -6.60 33.50 13.72
CA GLN A 8 -7.57 32.41 13.88
C GLN A 8 -8.00 31.82 12.54
N TYR A 9 -8.18 32.67 11.52
CA TYR A 9 -8.51 32.23 10.17
C TYR A 9 -7.40 31.36 9.58
N MET A 10 -6.14 31.77 9.75
CA MET A 10 -4.99 31.01 9.27
C MET A 10 -4.86 29.65 9.97
N ASP A 11 -5.03 29.62 11.29
CA ASP A 11 -5.01 28.38 12.08
C ASP A 11 -6.13 27.41 11.64
N ALA A 12 -7.33 27.93 11.36
CA ALA A 12 -8.45 27.14 10.85
C ALA A 12 -8.16 26.56 9.45
N VAL A 13 -7.59 27.37 8.54
CA VAL A 13 -7.19 26.92 7.19
C VAL A 13 -6.10 25.85 7.26
N ILE A 14 -5.10 26.02 8.13
CA ILE A 14 -4.02 25.02 8.32
C ILE A 14 -4.60 23.71 8.88
N ALA A 15 -5.52 23.79 9.83
CA ALA A 15 -6.19 22.61 10.38
C ALA A 15 -7.05 21.90 9.32
N MET A 16 -7.76 22.66 8.49
CA MET A 16 -8.57 22.12 7.38
C MET A 16 -7.69 21.44 6.33
N ASN A 17 -6.58 22.08 5.92
CA ASN A 17 -5.61 21.49 4.99
C ASN A 17 -5.01 20.19 5.54
N ARG A 18 -4.63 20.15 6.82
CA ARG A 18 -4.14 18.90 7.45
C ARG A 18 -5.19 17.78 7.43
N ARG A 19 -6.46 18.10 7.69
CA ARG A 19 -7.56 17.13 7.64
C ARG A 19 -7.85 16.63 6.23
N LEU A 20 -7.79 17.52 5.23
CA LEU A 20 -7.95 17.17 3.83
C LEU A 20 -6.82 16.26 3.35
N GLN A 21 -5.57 16.55 3.73
CA GLN A 21 -4.41 15.73 3.40
C GLN A 21 -4.44 14.36 4.11
N SER A 22 -4.93 14.28 5.35
CA SER A 22 -5.10 12.99 6.05
C SER A 22 -6.26 12.13 5.56
N SER A 23 -7.16 12.70 4.75
CA SER A 23 -8.37 12.00 4.28
C SER A 23 -8.14 11.19 3.00
N GLN A 24 -7.00 11.40 2.32
CA GLN A 24 -6.65 10.59 1.16
C GLN A 24 -5.88 9.35 1.61
N PRO A 25 -6.36 8.13 1.29
CA PRO A 25 -5.58 6.93 1.50
C PRO A 25 -4.25 7.03 0.77
N ASP A 26 -3.14 6.78 1.45
CA ASP A 26 -1.85 6.60 0.78
C ASP A 26 -1.91 5.27 0.02
N TRP A 27 -2.23 5.37 -1.26
CA TRP A 27 -2.40 4.22 -2.13
C TRP A 27 -1.10 3.45 -2.37
N GLU A 28 0.06 4.10 -2.28
CA GLU A 28 1.34 3.43 -2.42
C GLU A 28 1.66 2.64 -1.15
N GLN A 29 1.41 3.22 0.03
CA GLN A 29 1.48 2.48 1.30
C GLN A 29 0.50 1.29 1.29
N ARG A 30 -0.73 1.50 0.83
CA ARG A 30 -1.74 0.44 0.77
C ARG A 30 -1.35 -0.67 -0.19
N ARG A 31 -0.78 -0.33 -1.34
CA ARG A 31 -0.25 -1.30 -2.32
C ARG A 31 0.89 -2.12 -1.73
N TYR A 32 1.78 -1.50 -0.97
CA TYR A 32 2.85 -2.20 -0.26
C TYR A 32 2.31 -3.21 0.77
N GLU A 33 1.34 -2.80 1.59
CA GLU A 33 0.69 -3.69 2.57
C GLU A 33 0.05 -4.90 1.89
N ILE A 34 -0.73 -4.67 0.82
CA ILE A 34 -1.37 -5.75 0.06
C ILE A 34 -0.32 -6.70 -0.54
N ALA A 35 0.77 -6.16 -1.10
CA ALA A 35 1.83 -6.98 -1.67
C ALA A 35 2.52 -7.84 -0.59
N LYS A 36 2.76 -7.28 0.61
CA LYS A 36 3.32 -8.02 1.73
C LYS A 36 2.41 -9.18 2.15
N ASP A 37 1.11 -8.94 2.25
CA ASP A 37 0.13 -9.94 2.66
C ASP A 37 -0.04 -11.03 1.59
N ALA A 38 -0.05 -10.66 0.30
CA ALA A 38 -0.07 -11.60 -0.81
C ALA A 38 1.18 -12.50 -0.81
N MET A 39 2.35 -11.91 -0.58
CA MET A 39 3.60 -12.66 -0.47
C MET A 39 3.58 -13.61 0.73
N CYS A 40 3.06 -13.17 1.88
CA CYS A 40 2.89 -14.02 3.07
C CYS A 40 1.96 -15.20 2.78
N ALA A 41 0.84 -14.99 2.09
CA ALA A 41 -0.07 -16.07 1.71
C ALA A 41 0.58 -17.07 0.73
N ILE A 42 1.35 -16.59 -0.26
CA ILE A 42 2.07 -17.45 -1.21
C ILE A 42 3.11 -18.31 -0.48
N LEU A 43 3.91 -17.69 0.39
CA LEU A 43 4.94 -18.37 1.20
C LEU A 43 4.37 -19.11 2.41
N GLY A 44 3.07 -18.99 2.70
CA GLY A 44 2.40 -19.80 3.71
C GLY A 44 2.12 -21.23 3.24
N ASN A 45 2.25 -21.50 1.94
CA ASN A 45 2.06 -22.82 1.36
C ASN A 45 3.37 -23.63 1.38
N PRO A 46 3.48 -24.72 2.16
CA PRO A 46 4.71 -25.52 2.26
C PRO A 46 5.22 -26.04 0.91
N ALA A 47 4.32 -26.42 0.00
CA ALA A 47 4.69 -26.94 -1.33
C ALA A 47 5.34 -25.88 -2.24
N ILE A 48 5.15 -24.59 -1.92
CA ILE A 48 5.80 -23.47 -2.60
C ILE A 48 7.12 -23.14 -1.89
N VAL A 49 7.13 -23.07 -0.56
CA VAL A 49 8.32 -22.74 0.25
C VAL A 49 9.48 -23.69 -0.03
N ASP A 50 9.21 -24.99 -0.09
CA ASP A 50 10.25 -26.01 -0.36
C ASP A 50 10.92 -25.83 -1.72
N LYS A 51 10.30 -25.10 -2.66
CA LYS A 51 10.84 -24.77 -3.98
C LYS A 51 11.48 -23.39 -4.06
N VAL A 52 11.34 -22.60 -2.99
CA VAL A 52 11.80 -21.21 -2.91
C VAL A 52 13.11 -21.13 -2.13
N THR A 53 13.39 -22.10 -1.27
CA THR A 53 14.63 -22.17 -0.50
C THR A 53 15.33 -23.51 -0.68
N GLU A 54 16.62 -23.50 -0.97
CA GLU A 54 17.51 -24.67 -0.89
C GLU A 54 18.46 -24.45 0.28
N GLU A 55 18.39 -25.30 1.31
CA GLU A 55 19.23 -25.21 2.52
C GLU A 55 19.18 -23.84 3.25
N GLY A 56 18.04 -23.13 3.15
CA GLY A 56 17.86 -21.80 3.74
C GLY A 56 18.32 -20.65 2.84
N GLU A 57 18.93 -20.94 1.70
CA GLU A 57 19.26 -19.94 0.68
C GLU A 57 18.15 -19.81 -0.36
N PRO A 58 17.90 -18.61 -0.92
CA PRO A 58 16.88 -18.44 -1.94
C PRO A 58 17.24 -19.22 -3.20
N ALA A 59 16.37 -20.15 -3.61
CA ALA A 59 16.52 -20.88 -4.87
C ALA A 59 16.48 -19.88 -6.05
N TRP A 60 17.38 -20.02 -7.02
CA TRP A 60 17.54 -19.00 -8.05
C TRP A 60 16.24 -18.76 -8.86
N GLY A 61 15.76 -17.52 -8.88
CA GLY A 61 14.60 -17.08 -9.66
C GLY A 61 13.22 -17.23 -8.99
N ALA A 62 13.02 -18.22 -8.10
CA ALA A 62 11.73 -18.44 -7.42
C ALA A 62 11.31 -17.27 -6.48
N PRO A 63 12.20 -16.72 -5.62
CA PRO A 63 11.89 -15.55 -4.79
C PRO A 63 11.55 -14.31 -5.62
N VAL A 64 12.24 -14.10 -6.75
CA VAL A 64 11.98 -12.97 -7.66
C VAL A 64 10.60 -13.10 -8.31
N ALA A 65 10.21 -14.31 -8.73
CA ALA A 65 8.89 -14.56 -9.29
C ALA A 65 7.77 -14.31 -8.27
N ILE A 66 7.96 -14.71 -7.01
CA ILE A 66 7.01 -14.49 -5.92
C ILE A 66 6.85 -12.99 -5.63
N ALA A 67 7.96 -12.26 -5.48
CA ALA A 67 7.93 -10.83 -5.24
C ALA A 67 7.20 -10.08 -6.37
N LYS A 68 7.50 -10.40 -7.64
CA LYS A 68 6.80 -9.82 -8.79
C LYS A 68 5.31 -10.12 -8.76
N THR A 69 4.94 -11.38 -8.52
CA THR A 69 3.53 -11.81 -8.46
C THR A 69 2.77 -11.06 -7.38
N ALA A 70 3.32 -10.94 -6.18
CA ALA A 70 2.69 -10.24 -5.07
C ALA A 70 2.45 -8.75 -5.38
N VAL A 71 3.45 -8.07 -5.97
CA VAL A 71 3.31 -6.67 -6.40
C VAL A 71 2.28 -6.51 -7.52
N THR A 72 2.22 -7.44 -8.47
CA THR A 72 1.21 -7.44 -9.53
C THR A 72 -0.20 -7.62 -8.98
N LEU A 73 -0.41 -8.57 -8.06
CA LEU A 73 -1.72 -8.79 -7.42
C LEU A 73 -2.16 -7.53 -6.65
N ALA A 74 -1.25 -6.89 -5.92
CA ALA A 74 -1.55 -5.65 -5.22
C ALA A 74 -1.97 -4.53 -6.17
N GLY A 75 -1.25 -4.36 -7.29
CA GLY A 75 -1.59 -3.36 -8.30
C GLY A 75 -2.95 -3.62 -8.98
N LEU A 76 -3.28 -4.89 -9.23
CA LEU A 76 -4.58 -5.26 -9.79
C LEU A 76 -5.72 -4.99 -8.81
N LEU A 77 -5.54 -5.30 -7.53
CA LEU A 77 -6.55 -5.06 -6.50
C LEU A 77 -6.81 -3.56 -6.30
N VAL A 78 -5.76 -2.73 -6.22
CA VAL A 78 -5.92 -1.28 -6.10
C VAL A 78 -6.70 -0.72 -7.29
N LYS A 79 -6.34 -1.11 -8.52
CA LYS A 79 -7.07 -0.70 -9.73
C LYS A 79 -8.55 -1.07 -9.69
N GLU A 80 -8.89 -2.23 -9.13
CA GLU A 80 -10.29 -2.67 -9.02
C GLU A 80 -11.06 -1.85 -7.97
N LEU A 81 -10.44 -1.53 -6.84
CA LEU A 81 -11.03 -0.72 -5.78
C LEU A 81 -11.21 0.76 -6.21
N GLU A 82 -10.33 1.26 -7.07
CA GLU A 82 -10.44 2.61 -7.64
C GLU A 82 -11.65 2.73 -8.59
N LYS A 83 -11.96 1.68 -9.37
CA LYS A 83 -13.17 1.67 -10.23
C LYS A 83 -14.46 1.76 -9.42
N GLN A 84 -14.53 1.08 -8.28
CA GLN A 84 -15.71 1.13 -7.41
C GLN A 84 -15.96 2.55 -6.86
N LYS A 85 -14.94 3.41 -6.78
CA LYS A 85 -15.08 4.80 -6.34
C LYS A 85 -15.61 5.75 -7.41
N SER A 86 -15.57 5.38 -8.70
CA SER A 86 -16.06 6.25 -9.79
C SER A 86 -17.53 6.04 -10.13
N ASP A 87 -18.14 4.98 -9.59
CA ASP A 87 -19.54 4.61 -9.85
C ASP A 87 -20.51 5.07 -8.74
N ASP A 88 -20.00 5.74 -7.70
CA ASP A 88 -20.75 6.46 -6.63
C ASP A 88 -20.67 7.98 -6.83
#